data_AF-A0A3D0P5Z8-F1
#
_entry.id   AF-A0A3D0P5Z8-F1
#
_cell.length_a   1.000
_cell.length_b   1.000
_cell.length_c   1.000
_cell.angle_alpha   90.00
_cell.angle_beta   90.00
_cell.angle_gamma   90.00
#
_symmetry.space_group_name_H-M   'P 1'
#
loop_
_entity.id
_entity.type
_entity.pdbx_description
1 polymer ?
#
loop_
_entity_poly.entity_id
_entity_poly.type
_entity_poly.pdbx_seq_one_letter_code
_entity_poly.pdbx_strand_id
1 'polypeptide(L)'
;MLTETAIAAETDFPLDNFHITDADLPTFRDMPFEDIEELDLDHPGANDPEYRKRRDYIASLAKKFRETGVITDVDYNEEEQSIWRHVAERLEELHQRHASPFYLRAKRDLGISNDRIPQLTEMNRRLKELTNFRLAPIEGLVNTRAFLSWLSWRTMLSTQYIRHHSRP
;
A
#
# COMPACT_ATOMS: atom_id res chain seq x y z
N MET A 1 0.61 10.59 -46.16
CA MET A 1 1.44 9.42 -45.81
C MET A 1 1.55 9.39 -44.30
N LEU A 2 0.96 8.38 -43.68
CA LEU A 2 0.99 8.17 -42.23
C LEU A 2 2.25 7.35 -41.93
N THR A 3 3.19 7.91 -41.17
CA THR A 3 4.33 7.17 -40.63
C THR A 3 3.89 6.46 -39.35
N GLU A 4 3.82 5.13 -39.42
CA GLU A 4 3.77 4.24 -38.27
C GLU A 4 5.02 4.45 -37.40
N THR A 5 4.81 4.94 -36.17
CA THR A 5 5.85 4.89 -35.14
C THR A 5 5.83 3.50 -34.55
N ALA A 6 6.85 2.70 -34.86
CA ALA A 6 7.07 1.39 -34.29
C ALA A 6 7.12 1.47 -32.76
N ILE A 7 6.28 0.67 -32.10
CA ILE A 7 6.36 0.41 -30.66
C ILE A 7 7.66 -0.34 -30.44
N ALA A 8 8.67 0.32 -29.86
CA ALA A 8 9.86 -0.36 -29.39
C ALA A 8 9.41 -1.40 -28.34
N ALA A 9 9.68 -2.67 -28.62
CA ALA A 9 9.49 -3.73 -27.65
C ALA A 9 10.26 -3.37 -26.37
N GLU A 10 9.57 -3.39 -25.23
CA GLU A 10 10.21 -3.26 -23.92
C GLU A 10 11.35 -4.28 -23.85
N THR A 11 12.59 -3.79 -23.76
CA THR A 11 13.75 -4.64 -23.54
C THR A 11 13.58 -5.28 -22.17
N ASP A 12 13.35 -6.58 -22.18
CA ASP A 12 13.36 -7.44 -21.01
C ASP A 12 14.71 -7.23 -20.30
N PHE A 13 14.68 -6.74 -19.06
CA PHE A 13 15.85 -6.59 -18.19
C PHE A 13 15.87 -7.80 -17.26
N PRO A 14 16.53 -8.91 -17.64
CA PRO A 14 16.58 -10.08 -16.78
C PRO A 14 17.40 -9.75 -15.52
N LEU A 15 16.72 -9.73 -14.38
CA LEU A 15 17.33 -9.65 -13.05
C LEU A 15 17.74 -11.05 -12.61
N ASP A 16 18.83 -11.58 -13.18
CA ASP A 16 19.32 -12.95 -12.94
C ASP A 16 19.79 -13.20 -11.49
N ASN A 17 19.96 -12.15 -10.69
CA ASN A 17 20.57 -12.20 -9.36
C ASN A 17 19.58 -12.18 -8.18
N PHE A 18 18.26 -12.23 -8.40
CA PHE A 18 17.29 -12.05 -7.32
C PHE A 18 16.04 -12.95 -7.43
N HIS A 19 16.26 -14.27 -7.42
CA HIS A 19 15.22 -15.29 -7.33
C HIS A 19 14.88 -15.62 -5.87
N ILE A 20 14.21 -14.70 -5.18
CA ILE A 20 13.61 -15.02 -3.88
C ILE A 20 12.39 -15.91 -4.13
N THR A 21 12.43 -17.15 -3.64
CA THR A 21 11.29 -18.06 -3.63
C THR A 21 10.50 -17.89 -2.34
N ASP A 22 9.29 -18.46 -2.29
CA ASP A 22 8.44 -18.42 -1.10
C ASP A 22 9.10 -19.06 0.13
N ALA A 23 9.99 -20.03 -0.09
CA ALA A 23 10.74 -20.69 0.97
C ALA A 23 11.83 -19.78 1.56
N ASP A 24 12.31 -18.80 0.79
CA ASP A 24 13.35 -17.84 1.22
C ASP A 24 12.76 -16.64 1.96
N LEU A 25 11.43 -16.48 1.93
CA LEU A 25 10.75 -15.37 2.56
C LEU A 25 10.61 -15.64 4.06
N PRO A 26 11.11 -14.75 4.94
CA PRO A 26 10.85 -14.85 6.36
C PRO A 26 9.35 -14.83 6.63
N THR A 27 8.93 -15.48 7.71
CA THR A 27 7.62 -15.19 8.26
C THR A 27 7.63 -13.76 8.79
N PHE A 28 6.48 -13.08 8.82
CA PHE A 28 6.43 -11.71 9.32
C PHE A 28 6.93 -11.54 10.76
N ARG A 29 6.88 -12.62 11.56
CA ARG A 29 7.38 -12.64 12.94
C ARG A 29 8.90 -12.58 13.03
N ASP A 30 9.59 -13.03 11.99
CA ASP A 30 11.05 -13.12 11.95
C ASP A 30 11.68 -11.87 11.32
N MET A 31 10.87 -10.93 10.83
CA MET A 31 11.34 -9.70 10.20
C MET A 31 11.62 -8.62 11.26
N PRO A 32 12.82 -7.98 11.24
CA PRO A 32 13.16 -6.94 12.20
C PRO A 32 12.31 -5.68 11.93
N PHE A 33 11.77 -5.09 13.00
CA PHE A 33 11.14 -3.78 12.98
C PHE A 33 12.04 -2.80 13.73
N GLU A 34 12.77 -1.96 12.98
CA GLU A 34 13.49 -0.81 13.54
C GLU A 34 12.55 0.42 13.58
N ASP A 35 12.82 1.32 14.52
CA ASP A 35 11.97 2.40 15.05
C ASP A 35 10.93 3.01 14.08
N ILE A 36 9.69 3.11 14.58
CA ILE A 36 8.59 3.85 13.94
C ILE A 36 8.68 5.29 14.45
N GLU A 37 8.90 6.25 13.55
CA GLU A 37 8.85 7.67 13.90
C GLU A 37 7.39 8.09 14.13
N GLU A 38 7.12 8.67 15.31
CA GLU A 38 5.82 9.27 15.60
C GLU A 38 5.63 10.56 14.78
N LEU A 39 4.43 10.72 14.20
CA LEU A 39 4.10 11.83 13.30
C LEU A 39 4.13 13.20 14.01
N ASP A 40 4.58 14.21 13.27
CA ASP A 40 4.59 15.61 13.71
C ASP A 40 3.19 16.17 14.04
N LEU A 41 3.18 17.09 15.02
CA LEU A 41 2.01 17.67 15.68
C LEU A 41 1.08 18.52 14.78
N ASP A 42 1.49 18.88 13.56
CA ASP A 42 0.75 19.77 12.65
C ASP A 42 -0.30 19.06 11.75
N HIS A 43 -0.62 17.80 12.05
CA HIS A 43 -1.62 17.03 11.29
C HIS A 43 -3.05 17.62 11.46
N PRO A 44 -3.88 17.76 10.40
CA PRO A 44 -5.24 18.33 10.52
C PRO A 44 -6.14 17.62 11.54
N GLY A 45 -5.95 16.31 11.70
CA GLY A 45 -6.64 15.50 12.71
C GLY A 45 -6.01 15.54 14.12
N ALA A 46 -4.99 16.37 14.37
CA ALA A 46 -4.32 16.43 15.67
C ALA A 46 -5.22 16.97 16.78
N ASN A 47 -6.26 17.76 16.48
CA ASN A 47 -7.19 18.25 17.50
C ASN A 47 -8.56 17.59 17.41
N ASP A 48 -8.67 16.50 16.64
CA ASP A 48 -9.90 15.72 16.46
C ASP A 48 -9.81 14.43 17.29
N PRO A 49 -10.51 14.32 18.43
CA PRO A 49 -10.45 13.16 19.30
C PRO A 49 -10.98 11.88 18.65
N GLU A 50 -11.98 12.00 17.77
CA GLU A 50 -12.57 10.85 17.08
C GLU A 50 -11.60 10.30 16.04
N TYR A 51 -10.97 11.19 15.26
CA TYR A 51 -9.92 10.82 14.32
C TYR A 51 -8.72 10.18 15.03
N ARG A 52 -8.26 10.74 16.16
CA ARG A 52 -7.18 10.14 16.97
C ARG A 52 -7.55 8.75 17.46
N LYS A 53 -8.73 8.59 18.05
CA LYS A 53 -9.23 7.28 18.50
C LYS A 53 -9.29 6.27 17.35
N ARG A 54 -9.68 6.71 16.16
CA ARG A 54 -9.70 5.86 14.96
C ARG A 54 -8.30 5.48 14.49
N ARG A 55 -7.34 6.42 14.51
CA ARG A 55 -5.93 6.17 14.22
C ARG A 55 -5.31 5.18 15.20
N ASP A 56 -5.57 5.34 16.50
CA ASP A 56 -5.08 4.44 17.55
C ASP A 56 -5.63 3.03 17.38
N TYR A 57 -6.92 2.89 17.03
CA TYR A 57 -7.52 1.60 16.71
C TYR A 57 -6.79 0.92 15.54
N ILE A 58 -6.61 1.62 14.41
CA ILE A 58 -5.93 1.03 13.24
C ILE A 58 -4.46 0.72 13.55
N ALA A 59 -3.79 1.59 14.30
CA ALA A 59 -2.43 1.34 14.78
C ALA A 59 -2.36 0.08 15.64
N SER A 60 -3.36 -0.18 16.50
CA SER A 60 -3.41 -1.41 17.30
C SER A 60 -3.50 -2.69 16.45
N LEU A 61 -4.09 -2.63 15.26
CA LEU A 61 -4.13 -3.75 14.32
C LEU A 61 -2.75 -4.04 13.74
N ALA A 62 -1.98 -3.00 13.39
CA ALA A 62 -0.60 -3.15 12.94
C ALA A 62 0.32 -3.69 14.06
N LYS A 63 0.13 -3.24 15.30
CA LYS A 63 0.81 -3.82 16.48
C LYS A 63 0.52 -5.31 16.63
N LYS A 64 -0.75 -5.69 16.58
CA LYS A 64 -1.18 -7.09 16.64
C LYS A 64 -0.62 -7.92 15.48
N PHE A 65 -0.51 -7.34 14.28
CA PHE A 65 0.15 -8.00 13.15
C PHE A 65 1.61 -8.31 13.46
N ARG A 66 2.37 -7.42 14.13
CA ARG A 66 3.76 -7.73 14.51
C ARG A 66 3.86 -8.94 15.43
N GLU A 67 2.95 -9.04 16.38
CA GLU A 67 2.93 -10.15 17.34
C GLU A 67 2.49 -11.47 16.69
N THR A 68 1.52 -11.40 15.78
CA THR A 68 0.82 -12.58 15.27
C THR A 68 1.25 -13.01 13.88
N GLY A 69 1.81 -12.10 13.08
CA GLY A 69 2.03 -12.26 11.64
C GLY A 69 0.74 -12.28 10.80
N VAL A 70 -0.42 -11.98 11.39
CA VAL A 70 -1.73 -12.07 10.72
C VAL A 70 -2.28 -10.67 10.46
N ILE A 71 -2.53 -10.36 9.19
CA ILE A 71 -3.15 -9.10 8.79
C ILE A 71 -4.64 -9.15 9.14
N THR A 72 -5.11 -8.10 9.80
CA THR A 72 -6.53 -7.94 10.15
C THR A 72 -7.16 -6.92 9.20
N ASP A 73 -8.29 -7.28 8.61
CA ASP A 73 -9.10 -6.36 7.81
C ASP A 73 -9.68 -5.24 8.68
N VAL A 74 -9.74 -4.04 8.12
CA VAL A 74 -10.28 -2.87 8.82
C VAL A 74 -11.74 -2.71 8.43
N ASP A 75 -12.61 -2.59 9.43
CA ASP A 75 -14.01 -2.21 9.22
C ASP A 75 -14.08 -0.70 8.94
N TYR A 76 -13.85 -0.30 7.69
CA TYR A 76 -13.86 1.09 7.25
C TYR A 76 -15.28 1.66 7.28
N ASN A 77 -15.45 2.78 7.98
CA ASN A 77 -16.75 3.42 8.10
C ASN A 77 -17.14 4.19 6.81
N GLU A 78 -18.39 4.62 6.70
CA GLU A 78 -18.87 5.31 5.51
C GLU A 78 -18.16 6.64 5.22
N GLU A 79 -17.69 7.35 6.25
CA GLU A 79 -16.91 8.57 6.05
C GLU A 79 -15.57 8.25 5.38
N GLU A 80 -14.84 7.25 5.88
CA GLU A 80 -13.58 6.77 5.30
C GLU A 80 -13.78 6.28 3.86
N GLN A 81 -14.86 5.53 3.60
CA GLN A 81 -15.21 5.08 2.25
C GLN A 81 -15.54 6.28 1.33
N SER A 82 -16.19 7.32 1.86
CA SER A 82 -16.49 8.54 1.08
C SER A 82 -15.23 9.31 0.70
N ILE A 83 -14.25 9.41 1.62
CA ILE A 83 -12.96 10.05 1.36
C ILE A 83 -12.22 9.28 0.26
N TRP A 84 -12.22 7.94 0.35
CA TRP A 84 -11.62 7.09 -0.68
C TRP A 84 -12.24 7.33 -2.05
N ARG A 85 -13.58 7.24 -2.16
CA ARG A 85 -14.31 7.47 -3.42
C ARG A 85 -13.92 8.81 -4.04
N HIS A 86 -13.98 9.87 -3.24
CA HIS A 86 -13.66 11.22 -3.67
C HIS A 86 -12.23 11.38 -4.19
N VAL A 87 -11.24 10.82 -3.49
CA VAL A 87 -9.83 10.87 -3.92
C VAL A 87 -9.60 9.99 -5.14
N ALA A 88 -10.14 8.77 -5.14
CA ALA A 88 -9.96 7.80 -6.21
C ALA A 88 -10.56 8.29 -7.53
N GLU A 89 -11.75 8.90 -7.50
CA GLU A 89 -12.40 9.51 -8.67
C GLU A 89 -11.57 10.66 -9.25
N ARG A 90 -11.12 11.59 -8.41
CA ARG A 90 -10.30 12.73 -8.85
C ARG A 90 -8.97 12.29 -9.45
N LEU A 91 -8.33 11.28 -8.85
CA LEU A 91 -7.08 10.74 -9.35
C LEU A 91 -7.28 9.91 -10.61
N GLU A 92 -8.42 9.25 -10.80
CA GLU A 92 -8.70 8.45 -12.00
C GLU A 92 -8.59 9.29 -13.28
N GLU A 93 -9.21 10.47 -13.31
CA GLU A 93 -9.12 11.39 -14.44
C GLU A 93 -7.69 11.85 -14.75
N LEU A 94 -6.85 11.97 -13.71
CA LEU A 94 -5.45 12.34 -13.85
C LEU A 94 -4.60 11.15 -14.30
N HIS A 95 -4.87 9.95 -13.78
CA HIS A 95 -4.17 8.74 -14.17
C HIS A 95 -4.37 8.44 -15.65
N GLN A 96 -5.58 8.59 -16.18
CA GLN A 96 -5.84 8.35 -17.61
C GLN A 96 -5.04 9.28 -18.54
N ARG A 97 -4.68 10.48 -18.05
CA ARG A 97 -3.92 11.47 -18.83
C ARG A 97 -2.41 11.42 -18.60
N HIS A 98 -1.98 11.00 -17.42
CA HIS A 98 -0.61 11.23 -16.95
C HIS A 98 0.10 9.98 -16.43
N ALA A 99 -0.63 8.94 -16.02
CA ALA A 99 0.00 7.72 -15.52
C ALA A 99 0.57 6.89 -16.68
N SER A 100 1.62 6.12 -16.39
CA SER A 100 2.17 5.20 -17.37
C SER A 100 1.17 4.08 -17.69
N PRO A 101 1.21 3.51 -18.91
CA PRO A 101 0.38 2.34 -19.25
C PRO A 101 0.57 1.16 -18.29
N PHE A 102 1.77 0.99 -17.74
CA PHE A 102 2.06 0.00 -16.72
C PHE A 102 1.21 0.20 -15.46
N TYR A 103 1.13 1.43 -14.95
CA TYR A 103 0.31 1.74 -13.78
C TYR A 103 -1.18 1.45 -14.01
N LEU A 104 -1.73 1.89 -15.15
CA LEU A 104 -3.14 1.68 -15.49
C LEU A 104 -3.48 0.19 -15.58
N ARG A 105 -2.59 -0.60 -16.20
CA ARG A 105 -2.70 -2.06 -16.27
C ARG A 105 -2.66 -2.68 -14.87
N ALA A 106 -1.65 -2.33 -14.07
CA ALA A 106 -1.49 -2.85 -12.72
C ALA A 106 -2.69 -2.51 -11.82
N LYS A 107 -3.22 -1.28 -11.85
CA LYS A 107 -4.41 -0.88 -11.09
C LYS A 107 -5.62 -1.77 -11.43
N ARG A 108 -5.83 -2.01 -12.73
CA ARG A 108 -6.93 -2.87 -13.23
C ARG A 108 -6.73 -4.33 -12.83
N ASP A 109 -5.53 -4.87 -13.01
CA ASP A 109 -5.24 -6.29 -12.75
C ASP A 109 -5.25 -6.60 -11.25
N LEU A 110 -4.83 -5.62 -10.42
CA LEU A 110 -5.04 -5.64 -8.97
C LEU A 110 -6.49 -5.36 -8.56
N GLY A 111 -7.36 -5.02 -9.53
CA GLY A 111 -8.78 -4.69 -9.37
C GLY A 111 -9.06 -3.69 -8.25
N ILE A 112 -8.23 -2.65 -8.17
CA ILE A 112 -8.42 -1.51 -7.27
C ILE A 112 -9.53 -0.65 -7.89
N SER A 113 -10.70 -0.62 -7.25
CA SER A 113 -11.85 0.18 -7.70
C SER A 113 -11.95 1.49 -6.94
N ASN A 114 -12.77 2.40 -7.46
CA ASN A 114 -13.03 3.67 -6.79
C ASN A 114 -14.11 3.51 -5.70
N ASP A 115 -14.90 2.43 -5.71
CA ASP A 115 -16.12 2.29 -4.89
C ASP A 115 -15.85 2.04 -3.40
N ARG A 116 -14.80 1.26 -3.11
CA ARG A 116 -14.44 0.84 -1.75
C ARG A 116 -12.93 0.79 -1.54
N ILE A 117 -12.51 1.06 -0.31
CA ILE A 117 -11.13 0.88 0.13
C ILE A 117 -10.74 -0.60 -0.01
N PRO A 118 -9.63 -0.94 -0.67
CA PRO A 118 -9.15 -2.31 -0.75
C PRO A 118 -8.56 -2.76 0.59
N GLN A 119 -8.84 -4.00 0.98
CA GLN A 119 -8.21 -4.60 2.16
C GLN A 119 -6.80 -5.10 1.83
N LEU A 120 -5.88 -5.00 2.79
CA LEU A 120 -4.52 -5.51 2.59
C LEU A 120 -4.48 -7.03 2.36
N THR A 121 -5.38 -7.80 2.98
CA THR A 121 -5.49 -9.25 2.75
C THR A 121 -5.85 -9.58 1.30
N GLU A 122 -6.83 -8.85 0.74
CA GLU A 122 -7.24 -8.94 -0.66
C GLU A 122 -6.10 -8.56 -1.60
N MET A 123 -5.43 -7.44 -1.32
CA MET A 123 -4.30 -6.96 -2.13
C MET A 123 -3.13 -7.94 -2.07
N ASN A 124 -2.84 -8.54 -0.91
CA ASN A 124 -1.80 -9.55 -0.80
C ASN A 124 -2.05 -10.77 -1.65
N ARG A 125 -3.29 -11.26 -1.71
CA ARG A 125 -3.63 -12.38 -2.60
C ARG A 125 -3.32 -12.03 -4.06
N ARG A 126 -3.74 -10.86 -4.52
CA ARG A 126 -3.56 -10.42 -5.92
C ARG A 126 -2.10 -10.08 -6.26
N LEU A 127 -1.40 -9.37 -5.38
CA LEU A 127 0.03 -9.05 -5.55
C LEU A 127 0.89 -10.31 -5.56
N LYS A 128 0.55 -11.30 -4.72
CA LYS A 128 1.24 -12.57 -4.70
C LYS A 128 1.16 -13.27 -6.05
N GLU A 129 -0.05 -13.35 -6.62
CA GLU A 129 -0.31 -13.95 -7.93
C GLU A 129 0.41 -13.21 -9.07
N LEU A 130 0.46 -11.87 -9.03
CA LEU A 130 0.98 -11.05 -10.14
C LEU A 130 2.49 -10.84 -10.11
N THR A 131 3.09 -10.64 -8.92
CA THR A 131 4.48 -10.18 -8.80
C THR A 131 5.28 -10.87 -7.70
N ASN A 132 4.64 -11.76 -6.94
CA ASN A 132 5.19 -12.37 -5.75
C ASN A 132 5.58 -11.34 -4.65
N PHE A 133 5.00 -10.14 -4.68
CA PHE A 133 5.11 -9.16 -3.59
C PHE A 133 4.02 -9.36 -2.53
N ARG A 134 4.30 -8.84 -1.34
CA ARG A 134 3.37 -8.79 -0.20
C ARG A 134 3.35 -7.38 0.39
N LEU A 135 2.27 -7.07 1.06
CA LEU A 135 2.07 -5.89 1.91
C LEU A 135 2.10 -6.33 3.36
N ALA A 136 2.64 -5.47 4.22
CA ALA A 136 2.59 -5.63 5.66
C ALA A 136 2.12 -4.32 6.32
N PRO A 137 1.15 -4.38 7.25
CA PRO A 137 0.64 -3.19 7.90
C PRO A 137 1.69 -2.56 8.81
N ILE A 138 1.71 -1.22 8.83
CA ILE A 138 2.57 -0.42 9.71
C ILE A 138 1.79 0.74 10.34
N GLU A 139 2.15 1.15 11.55
CA GLU A 139 1.49 2.27 12.25
C GLU A 139 1.72 3.63 11.59
N GLY A 140 2.85 3.80 10.91
CA GLY A 140 3.30 5.11 10.45
C GLY A 140 4.64 5.04 9.72
N LEU A 141 5.40 6.13 9.82
CA LEU A 141 6.71 6.25 9.18
C LEU A 141 7.72 5.35 9.90
N VAL A 142 8.57 4.69 9.12
CA VAL A 142 9.65 3.84 9.61
C VAL A 142 10.98 4.38 9.12
N ASN A 143 12.04 4.08 9.86
CA ASN A 143 13.39 4.41 9.41
C ASN A 143 13.66 3.84 8.00
N THR A 144 14.38 4.59 7.17
CA THR A 144 14.72 4.20 5.79
C THR A 144 15.40 2.85 5.70
N ARG A 145 16.32 2.53 6.62
CA ARG A 145 17.00 1.21 6.67
C ARG A 145 16.00 0.09 6.89
N ALA A 146 15.07 0.27 7.83
CA ALA A 146 14.02 -0.70 8.13
C ALA A 146 13.16 -0.93 6.89
N PHE A 147 12.65 0.15 6.29
CA PHE A 147 11.81 0.10 5.10
C PHE A 147 12.50 -0.62 3.92
N LEU A 148 13.75 -0.28 3.62
CA LEU A 148 14.50 -0.90 2.53
C LEU A 148 14.82 -2.38 2.79
N SER A 149 15.03 -2.75 4.06
CA SER A 149 15.24 -4.15 4.43
C SER A 149 13.98 -4.98 4.10
N TRP A 150 12.79 -4.47 4.42
CA TRP A 150 11.51 -5.12 4.09
C TRP A 150 11.29 -5.30 2.59
N LEU A 151 11.65 -4.29 1.80
CA LEU A 151 11.60 -4.37 0.35
C LEU A 151 12.53 -5.46 -0.22
N SER A 152 13.67 -5.72 0.43
CA SER A 152 14.57 -6.81 0.03
C SER A 152 13.89 -8.18 0.12
N TRP A 153 12.87 -8.35 0.97
CA TRP A 153 12.06 -9.57 1.08
C TRP A 153 10.72 -9.45 0.32
N ARG A 154 10.68 -8.65 -0.76
CA ARG A 154 9.47 -8.40 -1.57
C ARG A 154 8.25 -7.98 -0.74
N THR A 155 8.49 -7.26 0.35
CA THR A 155 7.44 -6.86 1.29
C THR A 155 7.41 -5.34 1.40
N MET A 156 6.31 -4.74 0.95
CA MET A 156 6.06 -3.30 1.06
C MET A 156 5.31 -3.00 2.37
N LEU A 157 5.85 -2.10 3.19
CA LEU A 157 5.16 -1.60 4.37
C LEU A 157 4.05 -0.63 3.93
N SER A 158 2.83 -0.84 4.44
CA SER A 158 1.65 -0.05 4.06
C SER A 158 0.85 0.35 5.29
N THR A 159 0.54 1.65 5.42
CA THR A 159 -0.41 2.12 6.42
C THR A 159 -1.83 1.71 6.04
N GLN A 160 -2.72 1.53 7.02
CA GLN A 160 -4.13 1.19 6.81
C GLN A 160 -5.10 2.34 7.11
N TYR A 161 -4.65 3.44 7.72
CA TYR A 161 -5.53 4.55 8.07
C TYR A 161 -5.84 5.47 6.88
N ILE A 162 -6.99 6.12 6.93
CA ILE A 162 -7.40 7.12 5.94
C ILE A 162 -7.05 8.53 6.45
N ARG A 163 -6.75 9.43 5.51
CA ARG A 163 -6.50 10.85 5.78
C ARG A 163 -7.73 11.53 6.39
N HIS A 164 -7.52 12.64 7.08
CA HIS A 164 -8.61 13.39 7.71
C HIS A 164 -9.58 13.96 6.67
N HIS A 165 -10.88 13.85 6.92
CA HIS A 165 -11.95 14.25 5.98
C HIS A 165 -11.94 15.75 5.62
N SER A 166 -11.37 16.62 6.47
CA SER A 166 -11.27 18.07 6.18
C SER A 166 -10.26 18.39 5.07
N ARG A 167 -9.35 17.45 4.77
CA ARG A 167 -8.35 17.55 3.70
C ARG A 167 -8.27 16.22 2.94
N PRO A 168 -9.31 15.87 2.17
CA PRO A 168 -9.36 14.64 1.39
C PRO A 168 -8.40 14.74 0.19
#